data_AF-A0A0K9NVF0-F1
#
_entry.id   AF-A0A0K9NVF0-F1
#
_cell.length_a   1.000
_cell.length_b   1.000
_cell.length_c   1.000
_cell.angle_alpha   90.00
_cell.angle_beta   90.00
_cell.angle_gamma   90.00
#
_symmetry.space_group_name_H-M   'P 1'
#
loop_
_entity.id
_entity.type
_entity.pdbx_description
1 polymer ?
#
loop_
_entity_poly.entity_id
_entity_poly.type
_entity_poly.pdbx_seq_one_letter_code
_entity_poly.pdbx_strand_id
1 'polypeptide(L)'
;MKIFDDPTSPLFDPIRNQEHRGSTIVDLSWGAKIDVTDSELIQLNLDLMRKQMITNAKIPIQFFGDPPNPGAGTIEFMPHSPIHVWVGREKSPETPLGEDMGNFYSSGRDPLLYCHHVNINRLWNIWRGLSQRNHDPRSPDFREASFLFYDENAQLVRVKVKDGLDESLLGYRFESVPIAWMDKKPTPSFGRGRGRGRWMRRPSRVKFPLDLKSRTSVLVKRSIKNRSKAEKETAEEIVVIEGIQLNFGDFVKFDVNVNSPDNYAKPGTSEFSGSFVNVPHSKASTGKTCLTLGLTDLLDDIEADDDIIITLVPWIGRVKIGGIS
;
A
#
# COMPACT_ATOMS: atom_id res chain seq x y z
N MET A 1 12.09 -14.62 -11.00
CA MET A 1 11.34 -14.64 -12.28
C MET A 1 11.70 -15.79 -13.20
N LYS A 2 12.93 -16.33 -13.22
CA LYS A 2 13.36 -17.36 -14.20
C LYS A 2 12.38 -18.52 -14.44
N ILE A 3 11.79 -19.11 -13.40
CA ILE A 3 10.84 -20.25 -13.55
C ILE A 3 9.48 -19.84 -14.17
N PHE A 4 9.13 -18.56 -14.07
CA PHE A 4 7.89 -17.99 -14.61
C PHE A 4 8.10 -17.41 -16.02
N ASP A 5 9.34 -17.14 -16.45
CA ASP A 5 9.64 -16.42 -17.69
C ASP A 5 10.24 -17.34 -18.79
N ASP A 6 10.20 -18.65 -18.58
CA ASP A 6 10.54 -19.67 -19.57
C ASP A 6 9.29 -20.04 -20.39
N PRO A 7 9.22 -19.77 -21.71
CA PRO A 7 8.05 -20.08 -22.54
C PRO A 7 7.65 -21.56 -22.59
N THR A 8 8.53 -22.47 -22.18
CA THR A 8 8.25 -23.92 -22.11
C THR A 8 7.69 -24.36 -20.75
N SER A 9 7.73 -23.48 -19.75
CA SER A 9 7.26 -23.74 -18.39
C SER A 9 5.73 -23.65 -18.31
N PRO A 10 5.06 -24.52 -17.53
CA PRO A 10 3.63 -24.38 -17.23
C PRO A 10 3.32 -23.16 -16.35
N LEU A 11 4.35 -22.51 -15.79
CA LEU A 11 4.21 -21.27 -14.99
C LEU A 11 4.30 -20.00 -15.86
N PHE A 12 4.52 -20.17 -17.16
CA PHE A 12 4.62 -19.07 -18.10
C PHE A 12 3.28 -18.49 -18.44
N ASP A 13 3.24 -17.16 -18.54
CA ASP A 13 2.11 -16.43 -19.06
C ASP A 13 2.61 -15.39 -20.07
N PRO A 14 2.25 -15.47 -21.36
CA PRO A 14 2.64 -14.48 -22.38
C PRO A 14 2.02 -13.09 -22.12
N ILE A 15 0.94 -13.01 -21.34
CA ILE A 15 0.15 -11.82 -21.06
C ILE A 15 0.68 -11.07 -19.83
N ARG A 16 1.99 -10.76 -19.87
CA ARG A 16 2.69 -9.91 -18.89
C ARG A 16 3.29 -8.68 -19.56
N ASN A 17 3.60 -7.65 -18.78
CA ASN A 17 4.37 -6.51 -19.28
C ASN A 17 5.74 -6.99 -19.81
N GLN A 18 6.00 -6.76 -21.10
CA GLN A 18 7.20 -7.26 -21.77
C GLN A 18 8.46 -6.50 -21.35
N GLU A 19 8.35 -5.24 -20.90
CA GLU A 19 9.48 -4.45 -20.40
C GLU A 19 9.94 -4.89 -19.00
N HIS A 20 9.07 -5.61 -18.28
CA HIS A 20 9.26 -6.01 -16.89
C HIS A 20 9.69 -7.48 -16.73
N ARG A 21 10.08 -8.12 -17.83
CA ARG A 21 10.52 -9.51 -17.86
C ARG A 21 12.01 -9.67 -17.54
N GLY A 22 12.44 -10.92 -17.38
CA GLY A 22 13.83 -11.27 -17.14
C GLY A 22 14.36 -10.78 -15.79
N SER A 23 15.35 -9.90 -15.84
CA SER A 23 16.07 -9.37 -14.67
C SER A 23 15.60 -8.00 -14.20
N THR A 24 14.56 -7.42 -14.81
CA THR A 24 14.02 -6.13 -14.40
C THR A 24 13.55 -6.20 -12.94
N ILE A 25 14.01 -5.25 -12.12
CA ILE A 25 13.65 -5.17 -10.71
C ILE A 25 12.23 -4.63 -10.57
N VAL A 26 11.41 -5.31 -9.77
CA VAL A 26 10.04 -4.87 -9.45
C VAL A 26 10.05 -3.52 -8.75
N ASP A 27 9.15 -2.61 -9.15
CA ASP A 27 8.91 -1.36 -8.42
C ASP A 27 7.71 -1.55 -7.49
N LEU A 28 7.96 -1.57 -6.17
CA LEU A 28 6.91 -1.78 -5.17
C LEU A 28 5.98 -0.56 -5.02
N SER A 29 6.35 0.59 -5.58
CA SER A 29 5.57 1.83 -5.63
C SER A 29 5.12 2.15 -7.06
N TRP A 30 5.07 1.15 -7.94
CA TRP A 30 4.73 1.31 -9.35
C TRP A 30 3.48 2.17 -9.57
N GLY A 31 3.60 3.05 -10.55
CA GLY A 31 2.54 3.92 -11.04
C GLY A 31 2.97 4.57 -12.34
N ALA A 32 4.19 5.10 -12.34
CA ALA A 32 4.92 5.48 -13.53
C ALA A 32 6.40 5.17 -13.30
N LYS A 33 7.14 4.97 -14.40
CA LYS A 33 8.58 4.76 -14.32
C LYS A 33 9.27 5.95 -13.64
N ILE A 34 10.08 5.66 -12.63
CA ILE A 34 10.97 6.63 -11.99
C ILE A 34 12.38 6.50 -12.57
N ASP A 35 13.08 7.62 -12.73
CA ASP A 35 14.45 7.66 -13.25
C ASP A 35 15.45 7.44 -12.10
N VAL A 36 15.71 6.17 -11.80
CA VAL A 36 16.65 5.73 -10.76
C VAL A 36 17.43 4.49 -11.21
N THR A 37 18.58 4.25 -10.60
CA THR A 37 19.35 3.02 -10.84
C THR A 37 18.69 1.81 -10.15
N ASP A 38 18.97 0.59 -10.61
CA ASP A 38 18.49 -0.64 -9.96
C ASP A 38 18.86 -0.71 -8.48
N SER A 39 20.10 -0.35 -8.14
CA SER A 39 20.57 -0.29 -6.76
C SER A 39 19.76 0.68 -5.91
N GLU A 40 19.41 1.84 -6.47
CA GLU A 40 18.56 2.82 -5.80
C GLU A 40 17.12 2.33 -5.66
N LEU A 41 16.55 1.71 -6.70
CA LEU A 41 15.21 1.12 -6.65
C LEU A 41 15.10 0.02 -5.59
N ILE A 42 16.12 -0.83 -5.46
CA ILE A 42 16.19 -1.83 -4.38
C ILE A 42 16.16 -1.16 -3.01
N GLN A 43 16.93 -0.10 -2.80
CA GLN A 43 16.91 0.61 -1.51
C GLN A 43 15.55 1.23 -1.23
N LEU A 44 14.93 1.88 -2.22
CA LEU A 44 13.58 2.46 -2.10
C LEU A 44 12.52 1.41 -1.78
N ASN A 45 12.58 0.24 -2.43
CA ASN A 45 11.69 -0.89 -2.16
C ASN A 45 11.84 -1.39 -0.72
N LEU A 46 13.07 -1.51 -0.24
CA LEU A 46 13.33 -1.96 1.14
C LEU A 46 12.85 -0.93 2.17
N ASP A 47 13.09 0.36 1.93
CA ASP A 47 12.59 1.43 2.80
C ASP A 47 11.05 1.49 2.80
N LEU A 48 10.43 1.28 1.64
CA LEU A 48 8.99 1.20 1.49
C LEU A 48 8.41 0.02 2.28
N MET A 49 9.00 -1.17 2.15
CA MET A 49 8.56 -2.36 2.88
C MET A 49 8.60 -2.14 4.39
N ARG A 50 9.67 -1.53 4.91
CA ARG A 50 9.73 -1.15 6.33
C ARG A 50 8.57 -0.24 6.71
N LYS A 51 8.32 0.79 5.92
CA LYS A 51 7.26 1.77 6.20
C LYS A 51 5.88 1.10 6.22
N GLN A 52 5.56 0.27 5.24
CA GLN A 52 4.25 -0.39 5.15
C GLN A 52 4.03 -1.46 6.22
N MET A 53 5.10 -2.15 6.65
CA MET A 53 5.03 -3.23 7.66
C MET A 53 5.16 -2.75 9.10
N ILE A 54 5.80 -1.59 9.34
CA ILE A 54 6.10 -1.08 10.68
C ILE A 54 5.43 0.27 10.91
N THR A 55 5.86 1.31 10.19
CA THR A 55 5.43 2.70 10.45
C THR A 55 3.93 2.89 10.25
N ASN A 56 3.38 2.36 9.16
CA ASN A 56 1.98 2.55 8.80
C ASN A 56 1.06 1.45 9.35
N ALA A 57 1.58 0.39 9.98
CA ALA A 57 0.81 -0.80 10.35
C ALA A 57 0.93 -1.14 11.84
N LYS A 58 0.84 -0.14 12.71
CA LYS A 58 0.99 -0.32 14.16
C LYS A 58 -0.23 -0.89 14.86
N ILE A 59 -1.40 -0.73 14.25
CA ILE A 59 -2.66 -1.25 14.78
C ILE A 59 -3.38 -2.10 13.72
N PRO A 60 -4.20 -3.09 14.13
CA PRO A 60 -4.78 -4.06 13.21
C PRO A 60 -5.57 -3.42 12.06
N ILE A 61 -6.36 -2.39 12.33
CA ILE A 61 -7.16 -1.69 11.31
C ILE A 61 -6.31 -1.06 10.20
N GLN A 62 -5.07 -0.66 10.50
CA GLN A 62 -4.16 -0.16 9.46
C GLN A 62 -3.63 -1.30 8.58
N PHE A 63 -3.36 -2.46 9.15
CA PHE A 63 -2.84 -3.61 8.40
C PHE A 63 -3.92 -4.34 7.59
N PHE A 64 -5.11 -4.54 8.18
CA PHE A 64 -6.22 -5.28 7.59
C PHE A 64 -7.23 -4.42 6.83
N GLY A 65 -7.29 -3.11 7.11
CA GLY A 65 -8.37 -2.23 6.64
C GLY A 65 -9.58 -2.17 7.58
N ASP A 66 -10.54 -1.31 7.25
CA ASP A 66 -11.71 -0.98 8.09
C ASP A 66 -13.06 -1.34 7.42
N PRO A 67 -13.54 -2.59 7.49
CA PRO A 67 -14.91 -2.88 7.06
C PRO A 67 -15.94 -2.35 8.09
N PRO A 68 -17.06 -1.72 7.68
CA PRO A 68 -17.55 -1.53 6.30
C PRO A 68 -17.19 -0.19 5.66
N ASN A 69 -16.37 0.66 6.29
CA ASN A 69 -15.96 1.96 5.74
C ASN A 69 -14.78 1.78 4.78
N PRO A 70 -15.00 1.70 3.45
CA PRO A 70 -14.05 1.14 2.51
C PRO A 70 -12.71 1.85 2.61
N GLY A 71 -11.70 1.11 3.07
CA GLY A 71 -10.32 1.53 3.17
C GLY A 71 -9.47 0.28 3.33
N ALA A 72 -8.69 -0.03 2.30
CA ALA A 72 -7.78 -1.17 2.29
C ALA A 72 -6.68 -1.01 3.33
N GLY A 73 -6.10 -2.13 3.75
CA GLY A 73 -4.93 -2.12 4.63
C GLY A 73 -3.65 -1.64 3.91
N THR A 74 -2.60 -1.37 4.68
CA THR A 74 -1.31 -0.90 4.15
C THR A 74 -0.78 -1.79 3.03
N ILE A 75 -0.73 -3.10 3.27
CA ILE A 75 -0.16 -4.08 2.33
C ILE A 75 -0.99 -4.21 1.07
N GLU A 76 -2.32 -4.13 1.17
CA GLU A 76 -3.22 -4.19 0.02
C GLU A 76 -3.05 -2.97 -0.89
N PHE A 77 -2.92 -1.77 -0.33
CA PHE A 77 -2.58 -0.57 -1.10
C PHE A 77 -1.16 -0.64 -1.68
N MET A 78 -0.18 -1.06 -0.88
CA MET A 78 1.23 -1.10 -1.28
C MET A 78 2.02 -2.09 -0.40
N PRO A 79 2.70 -3.10 -0.97
CA PRO A 79 3.08 -3.23 -2.38
C PRO A 79 2.13 -4.07 -3.25
N HIS A 80 1.07 -4.66 -2.69
CA HIS A 80 0.19 -5.59 -3.43
C HIS A 80 -0.35 -4.98 -4.73
N SER A 81 -1.07 -3.86 -4.63
CA SER A 81 -1.73 -3.24 -5.79
C SER A 81 -0.74 -2.77 -6.89
N PRO A 82 0.40 -2.13 -6.56
CA PRO A 82 1.43 -1.82 -7.54
C PRO A 82 1.98 -3.04 -8.29
N ILE A 83 2.24 -4.16 -7.59
CA ILE A 83 2.78 -5.37 -8.23
C ILE A 83 1.81 -5.93 -9.28
N HIS A 84 0.51 -5.94 -9.00
CA HIS A 84 -0.51 -6.35 -9.97
C HIS A 84 -0.36 -5.61 -11.31
N VAL A 85 -0.29 -4.29 -11.25
CA VAL A 85 -0.21 -3.43 -12.45
C VAL A 85 1.19 -3.40 -13.05
N TRP A 86 2.24 -3.62 -12.25
CA TRP A 86 3.60 -3.79 -12.75
C TRP A 86 3.72 -5.07 -13.58
N VAL A 87 3.12 -6.18 -13.15
CA VAL A 87 3.18 -7.45 -13.91
C VAL A 87 2.21 -7.45 -15.11
N GLY A 88 1.01 -6.88 -14.96
CA GLY A 88 -0.03 -6.89 -16.00
C GLY A 88 0.42 -6.29 -17.32
N ARG A 89 -0.09 -6.84 -18.44
CA ARG A 89 0.23 -6.33 -19.79
C ARG A 89 -0.24 -4.88 -19.93
N GLU A 90 0.51 -4.10 -20.68
CA GLU A 90 0.03 -2.78 -21.10
C GLU A 90 -1.25 -2.88 -21.91
N LYS A 91 -2.10 -1.85 -21.84
CA LYS A 91 -3.37 -1.87 -22.55
C LYS A 91 -3.16 -1.85 -24.06
N SER A 92 -3.69 -2.86 -24.74
CA SER A 92 -3.73 -2.98 -26.20
C SER A 92 -5.11 -3.49 -26.64
N PRO A 93 -5.42 -3.58 -27.95
CA PRO A 93 -6.65 -4.22 -28.42
C PRO A 93 -6.82 -5.67 -27.91
N GLU A 94 -5.72 -6.40 -27.70
CA GLU A 94 -5.70 -7.78 -27.21
C GLU A 94 -5.83 -7.87 -25.68
N THR A 95 -5.32 -6.86 -24.96
CA THR A 95 -5.37 -6.77 -23.49
C THR A 95 -5.96 -5.42 -23.05
N PRO A 96 -7.24 -5.14 -23.35
CA PRO A 96 -7.82 -3.81 -23.18
C PRO A 96 -7.92 -3.35 -21.72
N LEU A 97 -7.83 -4.28 -20.77
CA LEU A 97 -8.05 -4.02 -19.34
C LEU A 97 -6.79 -4.22 -18.49
N GLY A 98 -5.66 -4.54 -19.10
CA GLY A 98 -4.37 -4.73 -18.43
C GLY A 98 -4.16 -6.17 -17.96
N GLU A 99 -4.76 -7.13 -18.67
CA GLU A 99 -4.67 -8.56 -18.37
C GLU A 99 -3.22 -9.08 -18.33
N ASP A 100 -2.92 -10.20 -17.67
CA ASP A 100 -3.80 -10.88 -16.73
C ASP A 100 -3.69 -10.25 -15.33
N MET A 101 -2.47 -10.10 -14.79
CA MET A 101 -2.23 -9.62 -13.42
C MET A 101 -2.72 -8.20 -13.12
N GLY A 102 -2.84 -7.31 -14.11
CA GLY A 102 -3.21 -5.91 -13.91
C GLY A 102 -4.70 -5.66 -13.67
N ASN A 103 -5.52 -6.72 -13.68
CA ASN A 103 -6.96 -6.63 -13.41
C ASN A 103 -7.45 -7.85 -12.62
N PHE A 104 -8.26 -7.64 -11.58
CA PHE A 104 -8.68 -8.73 -10.69
C PHE A 104 -9.57 -9.80 -11.35
N TYR A 105 -10.30 -9.51 -12.44
CA TYR A 105 -11.08 -10.57 -13.11
C TYR A 105 -10.19 -11.59 -13.85
N SER A 106 -8.97 -11.18 -14.22
CA SER A 106 -8.06 -11.95 -15.05
C SER A 106 -6.84 -12.44 -14.28
N SER A 107 -6.49 -11.82 -13.16
CA SER A 107 -5.24 -12.07 -12.44
C SER A 107 -5.04 -13.54 -12.07
N GLY A 108 -6.12 -14.28 -11.79
CA GLY A 108 -6.08 -15.72 -11.49
C GLY A 108 -5.65 -16.64 -12.62
N ARG A 109 -5.55 -16.12 -13.86
CA ARG A 109 -5.07 -16.85 -15.03
C ARG A 109 -3.54 -16.94 -15.08
N ASP A 110 -2.86 -15.95 -14.51
CA ASP A 110 -1.39 -15.95 -14.40
C ASP A 110 -0.97 -16.79 -13.17
N PRO A 111 -0.20 -17.89 -13.35
CA PRO A 111 0.32 -18.67 -12.22
C PRO A 111 1.14 -17.87 -11.21
N LEU A 112 1.70 -16.72 -11.61
CA LEU A 112 2.45 -15.83 -10.73
C LEU A 112 1.57 -15.20 -9.64
N LEU A 113 0.25 -15.07 -9.84
CA LEU A 113 -0.68 -14.55 -8.83
C LEU A 113 -0.54 -15.31 -7.51
N TYR A 114 -0.56 -16.64 -7.57
CA TYR A 114 -0.53 -17.48 -6.39
C TYR A 114 0.79 -17.30 -5.63
N CYS A 115 1.92 -17.19 -6.34
CA CYS A 115 3.21 -16.89 -5.72
C CYS A 115 3.25 -15.48 -5.09
N HIS A 116 2.67 -14.49 -5.76
CA HIS A 116 2.52 -13.14 -5.21
C HIS A 116 1.73 -13.16 -3.90
N HIS A 117 0.54 -13.80 -3.88
CA HIS A 117 -0.32 -13.87 -2.70
C HIS A 117 0.23 -14.78 -1.60
N VAL A 118 1.04 -15.79 -1.93
CA VAL A 118 1.81 -16.56 -0.92
C VAL A 118 2.75 -15.63 -0.15
N ASN A 119 3.41 -14.68 -0.83
CA ASN A 119 4.22 -13.69 -0.12
C ASN A 119 3.38 -12.65 0.63
N ILE A 120 2.20 -12.26 0.14
CA ILE A 120 1.27 -11.42 0.92
C ILE A 120 0.84 -12.11 2.22
N ASN A 121 0.52 -13.41 2.15
CA ASN A 121 0.22 -14.22 3.33
C ASN A 121 1.44 -14.32 4.27
N ARG A 122 2.65 -14.45 3.73
CA ARG A 122 3.90 -14.41 4.51
C ARG A 122 4.08 -13.08 5.25
N LEU A 123 3.71 -11.96 4.63
CA LEU A 123 3.81 -10.65 5.28
C LEU A 123 2.87 -10.56 6.48
N TRP A 124 1.65 -11.09 6.41
CA TRP A 124 0.80 -11.17 7.60
C TRP A 124 1.44 -11.98 8.74
N ASN A 125 2.04 -13.13 8.42
CA ASN A 125 2.77 -13.90 9.42
C ASN A 125 3.91 -13.09 10.07
N ILE A 126 4.74 -12.43 9.26
CA ILE A 126 5.82 -11.57 9.74
C ILE A 126 5.28 -10.45 10.63
N TRP A 127 4.24 -9.75 10.18
CA TRP A 127 3.65 -8.61 10.88
C TRP A 127 3.24 -8.97 12.30
N ARG A 128 2.59 -10.12 12.51
CA ARG A 128 2.23 -10.60 13.85
C ARG A 128 3.44 -10.80 14.77
N GLY A 129 4.59 -11.18 14.20
CA GLY A 129 5.84 -11.35 14.93
C GLY A 129 6.60 -10.06 15.24
N LEU A 130 6.24 -8.92 14.63
CA LEU A 130 7.00 -7.66 14.80
C LEU A 130 6.75 -6.97 16.15
N SER A 131 5.58 -7.19 16.76
CA SER A 131 5.16 -6.48 17.97
C SER A 131 4.05 -7.24 18.67
N GLN A 132 4.05 -7.27 20.00
CA GLN A 132 2.96 -7.85 20.80
C GLN A 132 1.62 -7.12 20.61
N ARG A 133 1.63 -5.89 20.10
CA ARG A 133 0.43 -5.12 19.75
C ARG A 133 -0.18 -5.57 18.41
N ASN A 134 0.58 -6.24 17.57
CA ASN A 134 0.11 -6.72 16.28
C ASN A 134 -0.69 -8.00 16.50
N HIS A 135 -2.01 -7.89 16.36
CA HIS A 135 -2.92 -9.00 16.55
C HIS A 135 -4.03 -8.99 15.51
N ASP A 136 -4.59 -10.15 15.22
CA ASP A 136 -5.71 -10.26 14.28
C ASP A 136 -6.97 -9.53 14.83
N PRO A 137 -7.87 -9.03 13.97
CA PRO A 137 -9.10 -8.41 14.40
C PRO A 137 -9.95 -9.37 15.24
N ARG A 138 -10.45 -8.88 16.37
CA ARG A 138 -11.19 -9.68 17.35
C ARG A 138 -12.70 -9.64 17.18
N SER A 139 -13.21 -8.78 16.30
CA SER A 139 -14.64 -8.59 16.11
C SER A 139 -15.30 -9.88 15.60
N PRO A 140 -16.50 -10.23 16.10
CA PRO A 140 -17.26 -11.37 15.59
C PRO A 140 -17.53 -11.26 14.09
N ASP A 141 -17.83 -10.07 13.59
CA ASP A 141 -18.09 -9.82 12.17
C ASP A 141 -16.91 -10.24 11.28
N PHE A 142 -15.68 -9.94 11.70
CA PHE A 142 -14.48 -10.40 11.00
C PHE A 142 -14.27 -11.90 11.16
N ARG A 143 -14.31 -12.40 12.39
CA ARG A 143 -13.93 -13.80 12.71
C ARG A 143 -14.92 -14.83 12.19
N GLU A 144 -16.20 -14.51 12.18
CA GLU A 144 -17.28 -15.39 11.73
C GLU A 144 -17.63 -15.21 10.26
N ALA A 145 -17.04 -14.22 9.56
CA ALA A 145 -17.13 -14.11 8.12
C ALA A 145 -16.72 -15.43 7.47
N SER A 146 -17.51 -15.87 6.49
CA SER A 146 -17.34 -17.18 5.86
C SER A 146 -17.28 -17.09 4.35
N PHE A 147 -16.46 -17.95 3.77
CA PHE A 147 -16.26 -18.07 2.33
C PHE A 147 -16.55 -19.51 1.89
N LEU A 148 -16.81 -19.70 0.60
CA LEU A 148 -17.03 -21.00 -0.01
C LEU A 148 -15.91 -21.30 -1.00
N PHE A 149 -15.26 -22.45 -0.85
CA PHE A 149 -14.22 -22.94 -1.75
C PHE A 149 -14.53 -24.38 -2.16
N TYR A 150 -14.10 -24.77 -3.36
CA TYR A 150 -13.97 -26.17 -3.69
C TYR A 150 -12.65 -26.70 -3.14
N ASP A 151 -12.68 -27.84 -2.47
CA ASP A 151 -11.48 -28.57 -2.04
C ASP A 151 -10.89 -29.44 -3.15
N GLU A 152 -9.82 -30.18 -2.86
CA GLU A 152 -9.15 -31.09 -3.80
C GLU A 152 -10.02 -32.29 -4.22
N ASN A 153 -11.11 -32.58 -3.49
CA ASN A 153 -12.08 -33.63 -3.78
C ASN A 153 -13.32 -33.08 -4.51
N ALA A 154 -13.24 -31.85 -5.01
CA ALA A 154 -14.33 -31.11 -5.65
C ALA A 154 -15.58 -30.96 -4.77
N GLN A 155 -15.42 -30.94 -3.44
CA GLN A 155 -16.49 -30.68 -2.49
C GLN A 155 -16.56 -29.19 -2.16
N LEU A 156 -17.77 -28.66 -2.09
CA LEU A 156 -17.98 -27.27 -1.69
C LEU A 156 -17.89 -27.15 -0.16
N VAL A 157 -16.82 -26.53 0.32
CA VAL A 157 -16.54 -26.36 1.74
C VAL A 157 -16.75 -24.91 2.15
N ARG A 158 -17.42 -24.72 3.30
CA ARG A 158 -17.50 -23.42 3.96
C ARG A 158 -16.39 -23.28 4.98
N VAL A 159 -15.59 -22.24 4.85
CA VAL A 159 -14.52 -21.89 5.80
C VAL A 159 -14.84 -20.56 6.47
N LYS A 160 -14.37 -20.35 7.70
CA LYS A 160 -14.48 -19.06 8.40
C LYS A 160 -13.11 -18.44 8.58
N VAL A 161 -13.05 -17.11 8.64
CA VAL A 161 -11.81 -16.36 8.86
C VAL A 161 -11.06 -16.87 10.09
N LYS A 162 -11.76 -17.08 11.21
CA LYS A 162 -11.14 -17.54 12.46
C LYS A 162 -10.38 -18.86 12.34
N ASP A 163 -10.80 -19.74 11.45
CA ASP A 163 -10.18 -21.07 11.25
C ASP A 163 -8.91 -20.96 10.40
N GLY A 164 -8.73 -19.84 9.69
CA GLY A 164 -7.53 -19.52 8.93
C GLY A 164 -6.47 -18.69 9.68
N LEU A 165 -6.77 -18.24 10.91
CA LEU A 165 -5.87 -17.38 11.69
C LEU A 165 -4.65 -18.11 12.26
N ASP A 166 -4.72 -19.43 12.45
CA ASP A 166 -3.58 -20.23 12.92
C ASP A 166 -3.07 -21.14 11.80
N GLU A 167 -1.99 -20.69 11.14
CA GLU A 167 -1.34 -21.44 10.06
C GLU A 167 -0.80 -22.80 10.50
N SER A 168 -0.52 -23.00 11.79
CA SER A 168 -0.04 -24.30 12.30
C SER A 168 -1.14 -25.37 12.21
N LEU A 169 -2.41 -24.96 12.22
CA LEU A 169 -3.56 -25.84 12.02
C LEU A 169 -3.85 -26.12 10.54
N LEU A 170 -3.28 -25.32 9.63
CA LEU A 170 -3.45 -25.44 8.18
C LEU A 170 -2.38 -26.32 7.51
N GLY A 171 -1.42 -26.83 8.28
CA GLY A 171 -0.43 -27.80 7.79
C GLY A 171 0.68 -27.21 6.91
N TYR A 172 0.88 -25.88 6.90
CA TYR A 172 1.98 -25.25 6.18
C TYR A 172 2.79 -24.30 7.08
N ARG A 173 3.98 -23.94 6.61
CA ARG A 173 4.82 -22.90 7.21
C ARG A 173 5.69 -22.25 6.13
N PHE A 174 6.18 -21.05 6.42
CA PHE A 174 7.14 -20.37 5.56
C PHE A 174 8.58 -20.76 5.89
N GLU A 175 9.43 -20.82 4.86
CA GLU A 175 10.87 -20.89 5.07
C GLU A 175 11.38 -19.62 5.76
N SER A 176 12.30 -19.80 6.71
CA SER A 176 12.96 -18.69 7.39
C SER A 176 14.07 -18.11 6.51
N VAL A 177 13.75 -17.01 5.83
CA VAL A 177 14.72 -16.25 5.02
C VAL A 177 15.01 -14.88 5.63
N PRO A 178 16.24 -14.35 5.48
CA PRO A 178 16.59 -13.01 5.95
C PRO A 178 15.65 -11.93 5.41
N ILE A 179 15.27 -10.97 6.26
CA ILE A 179 14.36 -9.89 5.90
C ILE A 179 15.14 -8.57 5.83
N ALA A 180 15.62 -8.23 4.63
CA ALA A 180 16.55 -7.11 4.43
C ALA A 180 15.99 -5.72 4.78
N TRP A 181 14.66 -5.55 4.89
CA TRP A 181 14.04 -4.28 5.25
C TRP A 181 13.86 -4.07 6.76
N MET A 182 14.12 -5.09 7.59
CA MET A 182 13.89 -5.04 9.05
C MET A 182 14.76 -4.02 9.77
N ASP A 183 15.97 -3.76 9.29
CA ASP A 183 16.94 -2.86 9.93
C ASP A 183 17.09 -1.52 9.20
N LYS A 184 16.30 -1.31 8.13
CA LYS A 184 16.29 -0.03 7.41
C LYS A 184 15.94 1.10 8.38
N LYS A 185 16.53 2.28 8.21
CA LYS A 185 16.25 3.43 9.07
C LYS A 185 15.52 4.49 8.25
N PRO A 186 14.49 5.14 8.82
CA PRO A 186 13.86 6.27 8.16
C PRO A 186 14.90 7.33 7.82
N THR A 187 14.85 7.78 6.57
CA THR A 187 15.79 8.75 6.03
C THR A 187 14.99 9.93 5.49
N PRO A 188 14.92 11.07 6.21
CA PRO A 188 14.34 12.28 5.65
C PRO A 188 15.17 12.76 4.47
N SER A 189 14.52 13.36 3.48
CA SER A 189 15.16 13.95 2.29
C SER A 189 16.02 15.17 2.63
N PHE A 190 15.86 15.72 3.84
CA PHE A 190 16.63 16.83 4.38
C PHE A 190 17.45 16.42 5.62
N GLY A 191 18.57 17.11 5.87
CA GLY A 191 19.40 16.87 7.04
C GLY A 191 18.66 17.17 8.37
N ARG A 192 18.92 16.34 9.39
CA ARG A 192 18.40 16.51 10.77
C ARG A 192 18.72 17.89 11.35
N GLY A 193 17.84 18.42 12.20
CA GLY A 193 17.98 19.77 12.76
C GLY A 193 17.65 20.92 11.80
N ARG A 194 17.23 20.63 10.56
CA ARG A 194 16.61 21.60 9.64
C ARG A 194 15.09 21.50 9.70
N GLY A 195 14.49 21.49 10.90
CA GLY A 195 13.04 21.48 11.11
C GLY A 195 12.33 22.50 10.20
N ARG A 196 11.81 22.01 9.07
CA ARG A 196 11.35 22.85 7.97
C ARG A 196 9.87 23.20 8.06
N GLY A 197 9.15 22.69 9.06
CA GLY A 197 7.79 23.15 9.35
C GLY A 197 7.69 24.68 9.43
N ARG A 198 8.78 25.34 9.84
CA ARG A 198 8.89 26.81 9.95
C ARG A 198 9.15 27.54 8.63
N TRP A 199 9.59 26.86 7.57
CA TRP A 199 10.04 27.47 6.30
C TRP A 199 9.24 27.04 5.06
N MET A 200 8.27 26.14 5.21
CA MET A 200 7.35 25.86 4.10
C MET A 200 6.36 27.00 3.93
N ARG A 201 6.25 27.51 2.70
CA ARG A 201 5.24 28.50 2.35
C ARG A 201 3.86 27.93 2.65
N ARG A 202 3.08 28.61 3.51
CA ARG A 202 1.70 28.24 3.79
C ARG A 202 0.93 28.04 2.48
N PRO A 203 0.31 26.87 2.26
CA PRO A 203 -0.42 26.63 1.04
C PRO A 203 -1.69 27.48 0.99
N SER A 204 -2.19 27.73 -0.21
CA SER A 204 -3.50 28.36 -0.43
C SER A 204 -4.62 27.50 0.15
N ARG A 205 -5.71 28.15 0.57
CA ARG A 205 -6.89 27.43 1.06
C ARG A 205 -7.48 26.56 -0.06
N VAL A 206 -7.62 25.27 0.22
CA VAL A 206 -8.26 24.29 -0.67
C VAL A 206 -9.75 24.17 -0.30
N LYS A 207 -10.61 24.03 -1.32
CA LYS A 207 -12.03 23.74 -1.15
C LYS A 207 -12.27 22.27 -1.49
N PHE A 208 -13.03 21.59 -0.63
CA PHE A 208 -13.48 20.23 -0.86
C PHE A 208 -14.95 20.20 -1.32
N PRO A 209 -15.37 19.23 -2.15
CA PRO A 209 -14.55 18.16 -2.71
C PRO A 209 -13.53 18.67 -3.74
N LEU A 210 -12.31 18.15 -3.67
CA LEU A 210 -11.16 18.53 -4.51
C LEU A 210 -11.05 17.57 -5.69
N ASP A 211 -11.04 18.07 -6.92
CA ASP A 211 -10.66 17.30 -8.11
C ASP A 211 -9.13 17.29 -8.23
N LEU A 212 -8.48 16.16 -7.93
CA LEU A 212 -7.03 16.07 -7.79
C LEU A 212 -6.33 15.96 -9.16
N LYS A 213 -6.31 17.07 -9.90
CA LYS A 213 -5.70 17.15 -11.25
C LYS A 213 -4.20 17.42 -11.22
N SER A 214 -3.70 18.00 -10.14
CA SER A 214 -2.29 18.37 -9.98
C SER A 214 -1.90 18.31 -8.51
N ARG A 215 -0.59 18.40 -8.26
CA ARG A 215 -0.04 18.41 -6.90
C ARG A 215 -0.73 19.48 -6.07
N THR A 216 -1.33 19.07 -4.96
CA THR A 216 -2.11 19.95 -4.10
C THR A 216 -1.66 19.80 -2.66
N SER A 217 -1.27 20.90 -2.03
CA SER A 217 -0.84 20.94 -0.63
C SER A 217 -1.93 21.56 0.24
N VAL A 218 -2.21 20.93 1.37
CA VAL A 218 -3.26 21.31 2.32
C VAL A 218 -2.63 21.44 3.71
N LEU A 219 -2.85 22.57 4.37
CA LEU A 219 -2.47 22.71 5.78
C LEU A 219 -3.51 21.99 6.64
N VAL A 220 -3.06 20.99 7.41
CA VAL A 220 -3.88 20.17 8.29
C VAL A 220 -3.52 20.48 9.73
N LYS A 221 -4.54 20.84 10.51
CA LYS A 221 -4.39 21.10 11.95
C LYS A 221 -4.34 19.78 12.68
N ARG A 222 -3.30 19.57 13.48
CA ARG A 222 -3.20 18.37 14.31
C ARG A 222 -4.10 18.50 15.54
N SER A 223 -4.76 17.40 15.88
CA SER A 223 -5.64 17.33 17.04
C SER A 223 -4.89 17.38 18.37
N ILE A 224 -3.68 16.81 18.41
CA ILE A 224 -2.81 16.75 19.60
C ILE A 224 -1.36 17.01 19.18
N LYS A 225 -0.63 17.80 19.97
CA LYS A 225 0.78 18.15 19.73
C LYS A 225 1.64 17.78 20.94
N ASN A 226 2.96 17.69 20.76
CA ASN A 226 3.93 17.46 21.84
C ASN A 226 3.64 16.21 22.71
N ARG A 227 3.19 15.14 22.07
CA ARG A 227 2.85 13.88 22.74
C ARG A 227 4.11 13.23 23.33
N SER A 228 4.00 12.79 24.58
CA SER A 228 5.00 11.96 25.24
C SER A 228 5.14 10.59 24.57
N LYS A 229 6.25 9.91 24.84
CA LYS A 229 6.50 8.55 24.34
C LYS A 229 5.40 7.57 24.76
N ALA A 230 4.94 7.66 26.02
CA ALA A 230 3.88 6.80 26.54
C ALA A 230 2.55 7.04 25.80
N GLU A 231 2.18 8.30 25.56
CA GLU A 231 0.97 8.60 24.78
C GLU A 231 1.07 8.02 23.38
N LYS A 232 2.20 8.21 22.68
CA LYS A 232 2.49 7.66 21.35
C LYS A 232 2.43 6.13 21.28
N GLU A 233 2.78 5.45 22.37
CA GLU A 233 2.68 3.99 22.44
C GLU A 233 1.23 3.50 22.64
N THR A 234 0.38 4.32 23.26
CA THR A 234 -1.03 3.95 23.52
C THR A 234 -2.01 4.32 22.40
N ALA A 235 -1.70 5.35 21.61
CA ALA A 235 -2.56 5.82 20.53
C ALA A 235 -1.74 6.18 19.29
N GLU A 236 -2.21 5.79 18.11
CA GLU A 236 -1.56 6.18 16.86
C GLU A 236 -2.13 7.53 16.39
N GLU A 237 -1.27 8.49 16.05
CA GLU A 237 -1.67 9.64 15.25
C GLU A 237 -1.77 9.20 13.79
N ILE A 238 -2.90 9.47 13.14
CA ILE A 238 -3.17 9.07 11.75
C ILE A 238 -3.62 10.28 10.94
N VAL A 239 -3.44 10.21 9.63
CA VAL A 239 -4.13 11.06 8.66
C VAL A 239 -5.13 10.22 7.89
N VAL A 240 -6.33 10.77 7.67
CA VAL A 240 -7.37 10.14 6.86
C VAL A 240 -7.63 11.00 5.63
N ILE A 241 -7.44 10.41 4.45
CA ILE A 241 -7.90 10.99 3.19
C ILE A 241 -9.31 10.46 2.93
N GLU A 242 -10.29 11.33 3.10
CA GLU A 242 -11.71 10.96 3.14
C GLU A 242 -12.38 11.11 1.78
N GLY A 243 -13.39 10.27 1.54
CA GLY A 243 -14.29 10.43 0.39
C GLY A 243 -13.57 10.39 -0.95
N ILE A 244 -12.53 9.55 -1.08
CA ILE A 244 -11.80 9.29 -2.31
C ILE A 244 -12.78 8.69 -3.32
N GLN A 245 -13.29 9.52 -4.21
CA GLN A 245 -14.24 9.14 -5.23
C GLN A 245 -13.52 8.87 -6.55
N LEU A 246 -13.71 7.67 -7.08
CA LEU A 246 -13.07 7.18 -8.29
C LEU A 246 -14.00 6.25 -9.07
N ASN A 247 -13.59 5.93 -10.29
CA ASN A 247 -14.11 4.82 -11.06
C ASN A 247 -13.23 3.58 -10.80
N PHE A 248 -13.80 2.52 -10.22
CA PHE A 248 -13.10 1.28 -9.88
C PHE A 248 -12.71 0.42 -11.09
N GLY A 249 -13.13 0.81 -12.30
CA GLY A 249 -12.60 0.25 -13.55
C GLY A 249 -11.28 0.87 -14.00
N ASP A 250 -10.82 1.94 -13.35
CA ASP A 250 -9.60 2.65 -13.71
C ASP A 250 -8.47 2.33 -12.72
N PHE A 251 -7.24 2.24 -13.23
CA PHE A 251 -6.06 2.25 -12.38
C PHE A 251 -5.91 3.68 -11.85
N VAL A 252 -5.90 3.83 -10.53
CA VAL A 252 -5.77 5.14 -9.88
C VAL A 252 -4.63 5.07 -8.89
N LYS A 253 -3.71 6.04 -8.95
CA LYS A 253 -2.65 6.20 -7.96
C LYS A 253 -2.38 7.66 -7.67
N PHE A 254 -2.28 7.98 -6.37
CA PHE A 254 -1.68 9.23 -5.90
C PHE A 254 -0.89 8.98 -4.63
N ASP A 255 0.18 9.74 -4.45
CA ASP A 255 1.00 9.67 -3.24
C ASP A 255 0.59 10.74 -2.24
N VAL A 256 0.85 10.47 -0.96
CA VAL A 256 0.64 11.37 0.16
C VAL A 256 1.99 11.65 0.80
N ASN A 257 2.38 12.92 0.78
CA ASN A 257 3.60 13.39 1.43
C ASN A 257 3.25 14.30 2.60
N VAL A 258 4.05 14.24 3.66
CA VAL A 258 3.94 15.08 4.85
C VAL A 258 5.17 15.97 4.91
N ASN A 259 4.97 17.28 4.91
CA ASN A 259 6.04 18.28 5.04
C ASN A 259 7.20 18.14 4.05
N SER A 260 6.93 17.62 2.84
CA SER A 260 7.94 17.47 1.80
C SER A 260 8.36 18.83 1.23
N PRO A 261 9.67 19.14 1.17
CA PRO A 261 10.17 20.45 0.76
C PRO A 261 9.87 20.79 -0.70
N ASP A 262 9.88 19.79 -1.58
CA ASP A 262 9.71 19.98 -3.03
C ASP A 262 8.31 19.57 -3.51
N ASN A 263 7.36 19.44 -2.58
CA ASN A 263 6.03 18.88 -2.82
C ASN A 263 6.09 17.49 -3.50
N TYR A 264 7.19 16.75 -3.29
CA TYR A 264 7.45 15.41 -3.77
C TYR A 264 8.48 14.73 -2.88
N ALA A 265 8.20 13.50 -2.47
CA ALA A 265 9.10 12.65 -1.74
C ALA A 265 9.21 11.30 -2.45
N LYS A 266 10.41 10.72 -2.50
CA LYS A 266 10.58 9.38 -3.06
C LYS A 266 9.94 8.37 -2.08
N PRO A 267 9.39 7.23 -2.55
CA PRO A 267 8.66 6.25 -1.73
C PRO A 267 9.40 5.71 -0.49
N GLY A 268 10.73 5.80 -0.47
CA GLY A 268 11.57 5.36 0.64
C GLY A 268 11.95 6.44 1.66
N THR A 269 11.60 7.72 1.46
CA THR A 269 12.00 8.78 2.41
C THR A 269 10.97 8.96 3.53
N SER A 270 11.36 9.63 4.61
CA SER A 270 10.47 9.82 5.77
C SER A 270 9.19 10.60 5.43
N GLU A 271 9.31 11.65 4.62
CA GLU A 271 8.20 12.54 4.23
C GLU A 271 7.15 11.84 3.36
N PHE A 272 7.51 10.76 2.67
CA PHE A 272 6.55 9.94 1.95
C PHE A 272 5.72 9.15 2.98
N SER A 273 4.44 9.46 3.10
CA SER A 273 3.55 8.81 4.08
C SER A 273 2.98 7.51 3.51
N GLY A 274 2.60 7.51 2.23
CA GLY A 274 2.08 6.33 1.54
C GLY A 274 1.42 6.70 0.22
N SER A 275 0.70 5.74 -0.35
CA SER A 275 -0.04 5.93 -1.60
C SER A 275 -1.43 5.33 -1.48
N PHE A 276 -2.39 5.99 -2.13
CA PHE A 276 -3.63 5.34 -2.53
C PHE A 276 -3.38 4.65 -3.87
N VAL A 277 -3.78 3.38 -3.99
CA VAL A 277 -3.68 2.61 -5.25
C VAL A 277 -4.96 1.82 -5.45
N ASN A 278 -5.57 1.92 -6.62
CA ASN A 278 -6.71 1.10 -7.03
C ASN A 278 -6.33 0.23 -8.23
N VAL A 279 -6.36 -1.09 -8.07
CA VAL A 279 -6.31 -2.03 -9.21
C VAL A 279 -7.71 -2.09 -9.85
N PRO A 280 -7.82 -2.00 -11.19
CA PRO A 280 -9.09 -2.21 -11.88
C PRO A 280 -9.76 -3.54 -11.52
N HIS A 281 -11.05 -3.52 -11.18
CA HIS A 281 -11.77 -4.76 -10.80
C HIS A 281 -13.29 -4.75 -11.01
N SER A 282 -13.86 -3.66 -11.52
CA SER A 282 -15.29 -3.60 -11.86
C SER A 282 -15.53 -2.94 -13.20
N LYS A 283 -16.67 -3.25 -13.85
CA LYS A 283 -17.14 -2.47 -14.98
C LYS A 283 -17.52 -1.07 -14.48
N ALA A 284 -16.83 -0.04 -14.98
CA ALA A 284 -17.12 1.40 -14.84
C ALA A 284 -18.01 1.80 -13.64
N SER A 285 -17.66 1.37 -12.42
CA SER A 285 -18.47 1.62 -11.22
C SER A 285 -17.81 2.74 -10.42
N THR A 286 -18.59 3.80 -10.16
CA THR A 286 -18.12 4.92 -9.34
C THR A 286 -18.46 4.63 -7.88
N GLY A 287 -17.48 4.80 -6.99
CA GLY A 287 -17.74 4.72 -5.55
C GLY A 287 -16.77 5.58 -4.75
N LYS A 288 -16.85 5.46 -3.43
CA LYS A 288 -16.02 6.20 -2.48
C LYS A 288 -15.27 5.23 -1.59
N THR A 289 -14.06 5.61 -1.24
CA THR A 289 -13.17 4.90 -0.31
C THR A 289 -12.39 5.93 0.52
N CYS A 290 -11.57 5.46 1.45
CA CYS A 290 -10.65 6.28 2.22
C CYS A 290 -9.24 5.68 2.22
N LEU A 291 -8.27 6.48 2.65
CA LEU A 291 -6.91 6.04 2.92
C LEU A 291 -6.54 6.50 4.32
N THR A 292 -6.09 5.56 5.15
CA THR A 292 -5.60 5.84 6.51
C THR A 292 -4.10 5.57 6.56
N LEU A 293 -3.31 6.55 7.01
CA LEU A 293 -1.86 6.44 7.12
C LEU A 293 -1.40 6.80 8.53
N GLY A 294 -0.45 6.04 9.06
CA GLY A 294 0.21 6.35 10.33
C GLY A 294 1.11 7.58 10.22
N LEU A 295 1.09 8.42 11.25
CA LEU A 295 1.89 9.64 11.32
C LEU A 295 2.89 9.62 12.47
N THR A 296 2.69 8.82 13.53
CA THR A 296 3.44 9.00 14.78
C THR A 296 4.95 8.89 14.60
N ASP A 297 5.43 7.82 13.94
CA ASP A 297 6.87 7.66 13.69
C ASP A 297 7.34 8.65 12.62
N LEU A 298 6.52 8.88 11.59
CA LEU A 298 6.85 9.82 10.52
C LEU A 298 7.14 11.21 11.09
N LEU A 299 6.29 11.72 11.97
CA LEU A 299 6.41 13.05 12.57
C LEU A 299 7.68 13.17 13.42
N ASP A 300 8.07 12.08 14.08
CA ASP A 300 9.34 12.00 14.82
C ASP A 300 10.54 12.00 13.87
N ASP A 301 10.45 11.27 12.76
CA ASP A 301 11.52 11.20 11.76
C ASP A 301 11.78 12.56 11.07
N ILE A 302 10.73 13.36 10.91
CA ILE A 302 10.80 14.68 10.25
C ILE A 302 10.86 15.86 11.25
N GLU A 303 10.92 15.58 12.56
CA GLU A 303 10.97 16.58 13.63
C GLU A 303 9.81 17.60 13.54
N ALA A 304 8.57 17.11 13.35
CA ALA A 304 7.37 17.94 13.17
C ALA A 304 6.50 18.03 14.44
N ASP A 305 6.62 19.15 15.15
CA ASP A 305 5.86 19.42 16.39
C ASP A 305 4.58 20.26 16.18
N ASP A 306 4.45 20.89 15.02
CA ASP A 306 3.36 21.81 14.67
C ASP A 306 2.35 21.22 13.67
N ASP A 307 1.38 22.03 13.25
CA ASP A 307 0.48 21.71 12.13
C ASP A 307 1.28 21.29 10.89
N ILE A 308 0.74 20.36 10.12
CA ILE A 308 1.45 19.71 9.01
C ILE A 308 0.87 20.11 7.68
N ILE A 309 1.70 20.04 6.65
CA ILE A 309 1.28 20.18 5.26
C ILE A 309 1.20 18.79 4.66
N ILE A 310 -0.01 18.40 4.25
CA ILE A 310 -0.24 17.20 3.45
C ILE A 310 -0.22 17.58 1.98
N THR A 311 0.65 16.95 1.21
CA THR A 311 0.72 17.12 -0.25
C THR A 311 0.24 15.85 -0.93
N LEU A 312 -0.83 15.99 -1.72
CA LEU A 312 -1.34 14.94 -2.60
C LEU A 312 -0.69 15.06 -3.97
N VAL A 313 -0.09 13.98 -4.47
CA VAL A 313 0.61 13.92 -5.76
C VAL A 313 -0.09 12.92 -6.68
N PRO A 314 -0.96 13.37 -7.60
CA PRO A 314 -1.60 12.46 -8.56
C PRO A 314 -0.60 11.95 -9.59
N TRP A 315 -0.64 10.64 -9.85
CA TRP A 315 0.18 9.99 -10.87
C TRP A 315 -0.67 9.53 -12.06
N ILE A 316 -1.68 8.70 -11.79
CA ILE A 316 -2.55 8.11 -12.81
C ILE A 316 -3.99 8.09 -12.31
N GLY A 317 -4.91 8.23 -13.25
CA GLY A 317 -6.34 8.14 -12.99
C GLY A 317 -6.94 9.45 -12.51
N ARG A 318 -8.27 9.50 -12.50
CA ARG A 318 -9.03 10.66 -12.03
C ARG A 318 -9.63 10.34 -10.67
N VAL A 319 -9.47 11.25 -9.72
CA VAL A 319 -9.96 11.08 -8.36
C VAL A 319 -10.45 12.41 -7.78
N LYS A 320 -11.55 12.35 -7.03
CA LYS A 320 -12.01 13.47 -6.20
C LYS A 320 -11.80 13.13 -4.73
N ILE A 321 -11.33 14.08 -3.94
CA ILE A 321 -11.09 13.93 -2.51
C ILE A 321 -12.18 14.68 -1.76
N GLY A 322 -12.82 14.04 -0.79
CA GLY A 322 -13.88 14.62 0.03
C GLY A 322 -13.36 15.45 1.20
N GLY A 323 -12.22 15.09 1.76
CA GLY A 323 -11.61 15.78 2.89
C GLY A 323 -10.24 15.20 3.26
N ILE A 324 -9.53 15.90 4.15
CA ILE A 324 -8.32 15.43 4.81
C ILE A 324 -8.44 15.81 6.28
N SER A 325 -8.33 14.83 7.17
CA SER A 325 -8.42 14.98 8.62
C SER A 325 -7.24 14.33 9.33
#